data_AF-A0A5J4Y539-F1
#
_entry.id   AF-A0A5J4Y539-F1
#
_cell.length_a   1.000
_cell.length_b   1.000
_cell.length_c   1.000
_cell.angle_alpha   90.00
_cell.angle_beta   90.00
_cell.angle_gamma   90.00
#
_symmetry.space_group_name_H-M   'P 1'
#
loop_
_entity.id
_entity.type
_entity.pdbx_description
1 polymer ?
#
loop_
_entity_poly.entity_id
_entity_poly.type
_entity_poly.pdbx_seq_one_letter_code
_entity_poly.pdbx_strand_id
1 'polypeptide(L)'
;MCKLTTLPNRTLHIWVYEEAPEILARHMLLLSVLLDNTLPVRQRTELFIELHGNACIQATTTQYLEKQGRMLETVTLGSCAGTVAAPASVITNLFDLSLMRFQQRDDVAETFRKYNRKAPYDMQKAWDARIRKFYGSRYDYKRNAIDWDYHMRLAQQGTPGLDPSVGSIIHFYHFRRWRECGVAYELRDCKYTQANPTLLSTAFGTRKEYKDRLGNDKGRSVSAWGFWGDILNSPYHSFGTSCSEPSFLKISNKQFVHTAVSVAEYNVTAMIEEMRTGEAYELPKEGMARSKLAAGPTTLEDLVVSKASRSILSVIQRICPFGHVVNYAVQEEMARDANGQSATRPDEAISSSQSGSGQSATDRQQAEASTSQASAQSDASGAAMTDRCKHVKIHFLTGDIKKLLLSRSKYAGMFSAITVGHRHVHLIDKEHELQKVAAPGAVLAVETAKYMLQLTTQQVELFAEAVAGKAINAGWQSLSKDVSKRFFQPSKPMQAEMRLCGVSTKTLDTAVTATASSFGLSGCSAVSSAFPSVSSAFTCTASVVNLSLLPGARLRFLAGGWLPGARLRFLA
;
A
#
# COMPACT_ATOMS: atom_id res chain seq x y z
N MET A 1 12.18 13.37 15.47
CA MET A 1 12.41 12.41 14.36
C MET A 1 13.54 11.50 14.77
N CYS A 2 13.31 10.19 14.87
CA CYS A 2 14.41 9.24 14.96
C CYS A 2 14.91 9.03 13.54
N LYS A 3 16.08 9.58 13.22
CA LYS A 3 16.88 9.07 12.12
C LYS A 3 17.11 7.58 12.40
N LEU A 4 16.49 6.69 11.63
CA LEU A 4 16.77 5.24 11.65
C LEU A 4 18.24 4.94 11.28
N THR A 5 19.01 5.96 10.89
CA THR A 5 20.41 5.88 10.49
C THR A 5 21.42 6.02 11.63
N THR A 6 21.03 6.18 12.91
CA THR A 6 22.01 6.31 14.02
C THR A 6 21.67 5.56 15.31
N LEU A 7 21.24 4.30 15.23
CA LEU A 7 21.26 3.38 16.39
C LEU A 7 22.08 2.14 16.04
N PRO A 8 23.42 2.19 16.15
CA PRO A 8 24.33 1.21 15.57
C PRO A 8 24.34 -0.18 16.25
N ASN A 9 23.28 -0.61 16.94
CA ASN A 9 23.26 -1.93 17.58
C ASN A 9 21.87 -2.47 18.02
N ARG A 10 20.76 -1.97 17.47
CA ARG A 10 19.42 -2.45 17.86
C ARG A 10 18.66 -3.02 16.66
N THR A 11 18.20 -4.25 16.80
CA THR A 11 17.31 -4.90 15.85
C THR A 11 15.88 -4.40 16.04
N LEU A 12 15.24 -3.95 14.97
CA LEU A 12 13.82 -3.64 14.92
C LEU A 12 13.04 -4.94 14.73
N HIS A 13 12.13 -5.23 15.64
CA HIS A 13 11.22 -6.34 15.50
C HIS A 13 9.79 -5.84 15.28
N ILE A 14 9.12 -6.41 14.29
CA ILE A 14 7.75 -6.08 13.86
C ILE A 14 6.92 -7.36 14.01
N TRP A 15 5.76 -7.29 14.64
CA TRP A 15 4.83 -8.42 14.73
C TRP A 15 3.60 -8.10 13.88
N VAL A 16 3.31 -8.96 12.91
CA VAL A 16 2.17 -8.84 12.01
C VAL A 16 1.21 -9.98 12.30
N TYR A 17 0.04 -9.63 12.83
CA TYR A 17 -1.01 -10.58 13.15
C TYR A 17 -2.18 -10.43 12.19
N GLU A 18 -2.61 -11.56 11.61
CA GLU A 18 -3.87 -11.66 10.87
C GLU A 18 -4.58 -12.97 11.19
N GLU A 19 -5.89 -12.92 11.38
CA GLU A 19 -6.68 -14.12 11.65
C GLU A 19 -6.71 -15.07 10.44
N ALA A 20 -6.83 -14.52 9.23
CA ALA A 20 -6.92 -15.30 8.00
C ALA A 20 -5.53 -15.51 7.36
N PRO A 21 -5.15 -16.76 7.02
CA PRO A 21 -3.85 -17.04 6.39
C PRO A 21 -3.74 -16.37 5.01
N GLU A 22 -4.85 -16.16 4.30
CA GLU A 22 -4.82 -15.51 2.99
C GLU A 22 -4.37 -14.05 3.06
N ILE A 23 -4.76 -13.34 4.14
CA ILE A 23 -4.37 -11.94 4.36
C ILE A 23 -2.89 -11.88 4.79
N LEU A 24 -2.47 -12.80 5.64
CA LEU A 24 -1.06 -12.91 6.05
C LEU A 24 -0.14 -13.17 4.86
N ALA A 25 -0.51 -14.11 3.99
CA ALA A 25 0.20 -14.41 2.75
C ALA A 25 0.26 -13.20 1.81
N ARG A 26 -0.83 -12.42 1.72
CA ARG A 26 -0.88 -11.17 0.95
C ARG A 26 0.13 -10.14 1.48
N HIS A 27 0.25 -9.97 2.80
CA HIS A 27 1.27 -9.08 3.40
C HIS A 27 2.69 -9.51 3.03
N MET A 28 2.99 -10.82 3.18
CA MET A 28 4.28 -11.39 2.81
C MET A 28 4.60 -11.15 1.33
N LEU A 29 3.61 -11.34 0.44
CA LEU A 29 3.73 -11.08 -0.99
C LEU A 29 4.01 -9.60 -1.27
N LEU A 30 3.21 -8.68 -0.74
CA LEU A 30 3.38 -7.25 -1.01
C LEU A 30 4.76 -6.76 -0.53
N LEU A 31 5.20 -7.21 0.64
CA LEU A 31 6.56 -6.94 1.14
C LEU A 31 7.63 -7.54 0.21
N SER A 32 7.42 -8.75 -0.33
CA SER A 32 8.37 -9.34 -1.28
C SER A 32 8.53 -8.51 -2.55
N VAL A 33 7.43 -7.93 -3.08
CA VAL A 33 7.48 -7.01 -4.24
C VAL A 33 8.28 -5.75 -3.91
N LEU A 34 8.05 -5.21 -2.71
CA LEU A 34 8.80 -4.07 -2.18
C LEU A 34 10.26 -4.39 -1.85
N LEU A 35 10.71 -5.64 -1.90
CA LEU A 35 12.09 -6.02 -1.62
C LEU A 35 12.80 -6.65 -2.83
N ASP A 36 12.10 -6.82 -3.96
CA ASP A 36 12.66 -7.44 -5.16
C ASP A 36 13.60 -6.49 -5.89
N ASN A 37 14.90 -6.62 -5.63
CA ASN A 37 15.93 -5.82 -6.29
C ASN A 37 16.23 -6.25 -7.73
N THR A 38 15.63 -7.34 -8.22
CA THR A 38 15.80 -7.74 -9.62
C THR A 38 15.01 -6.86 -10.58
N LEU A 39 14.04 -6.10 -10.05
CA LEU A 39 13.19 -5.21 -10.83
C LEU A 39 13.53 -3.73 -10.56
N PRO A 40 13.44 -2.86 -11.59
CA PRO A 40 13.52 -1.42 -11.41
C PRO A 40 12.44 -0.90 -10.45
N VAL A 41 12.75 0.19 -9.73
CA VAL A 41 11.86 0.79 -8.72
C VAL A 41 10.48 1.10 -9.29
N ARG A 42 10.41 1.72 -10.48
CA ARG A 42 9.15 2.02 -11.16
C ARG A 42 8.29 0.78 -11.38
N GLN A 43 8.89 -0.33 -11.83
CA GLN A 43 8.15 -1.56 -12.08
C GLN A 43 7.63 -2.18 -10.77
N ARG A 44 8.41 -2.10 -9.68
CA ARG A 44 7.97 -2.56 -8.35
C ARG A 44 6.81 -1.72 -7.83
N THR A 45 6.85 -0.40 -8.01
CA THR A 45 5.75 0.50 -7.68
C THR A 45 4.47 0.11 -8.40
N GLU A 46 4.55 -0.03 -9.73
CA GLU A 46 3.42 -0.42 -10.59
C GLU A 46 2.85 -1.80 -10.20
N LEU A 47 3.72 -2.80 -9.99
CA LEU A 47 3.31 -4.14 -9.52
C LEU A 47 2.65 -4.09 -8.15
N PHE A 48 3.19 -3.30 -7.21
CA PHE A 48 2.68 -3.20 -5.86
C PHE A 48 1.26 -2.63 -5.84
N ILE A 49 1.04 -1.47 -6.47
CA ILE A 49 -0.28 -0.83 -6.46
C ILE A 49 -1.31 -1.65 -7.24
N GLU A 50 -0.91 -2.30 -8.34
CA GLU A 50 -1.76 -3.20 -9.10
C GLU A 50 -2.21 -4.42 -8.27
N LEU A 51 -1.26 -5.14 -7.65
CA LEU A 51 -1.57 -6.28 -6.77
C LEU A 51 -2.38 -5.85 -5.52
N HIS A 52 -2.09 -4.66 -4.99
CA HIS A 52 -2.75 -4.11 -3.83
C HIS A 52 -4.21 -3.71 -4.10
N GLY A 53 -4.51 -3.07 -5.23
CA GLY A 53 -5.79 -2.39 -5.44
C GLY A 53 -6.72 -2.99 -6.48
N ASN A 54 -6.20 -3.75 -7.45
CA ASN A 54 -7.00 -4.16 -8.61
C ASN A 54 -7.55 -5.57 -8.45
N ALA A 55 -8.86 -5.74 -8.70
CA ALA A 55 -9.51 -7.04 -8.78
C ALA A 55 -9.00 -7.85 -9.99
N CYS A 56 -8.80 -7.20 -11.13
CA CYS A 56 -8.19 -7.81 -12.31
C CYS A 56 -6.82 -7.19 -12.58
N ILE A 57 -5.86 -8.05 -12.96
CA ILE A 57 -4.45 -7.71 -13.19
C ILE A 57 -4.02 -8.09 -14.61
N GLN A 58 -2.87 -7.58 -15.03
CA GLN A 58 -2.22 -7.88 -16.29
C GLN A 58 -1.65 -9.31 -16.31
N ALA A 59 -1.54 -9.89 -17.50
CA ALA A 59 -0.93 -11.21 -17.68
C ALA A 59 0.54 -11.25 -17.22
N THR A 60 1.29 -10.17 -17.42
CA THR A 60 2.67 -10.01 -16.93
C THR A 60 2.73 -10.01 -15.40
N THR A 61 1.81 -9.29 -14.74
CA THR A 61 1.68 -9.27 -13.29
C THR A 61 1.29 -10.64 -12.73
N THR A 62 0.43 -11.39 -13.42
CA THR A 62 0.12 -12.80 -13.07
C THR A 62 1.35 -13.70 -13.14
N GLN A 63 2.15 -13.62 -14.22
CA GLN A 63 3.38 -14.42 -14.34
C GLN A 63 4.38 -14.12 -13.23
N TYR A 64 4.54 -12.84 -12.88
CA TYR A 64 5.37 -12.42 -11.75
C TYR A 64 4.82 -12.97 -10.44
N LEU A 65 3.52 -12.85 -10.21
CA LEU A 65 2.83 -13.36 -9.01
C LEU A 65 3.02 -14.88 -8.83
N GLU A 66 2.91 -15.66 -9.91
CA GLU A 66 3.14 -17.11 -9.86
C GLU A 66 4.57 -17.46 -9.47
N LYS A 67 5.56 -16.72 -10.02
CA LYS A 67 6.98 -16.90 -9.66
C LYS A 67 7.23 -16.55 -8.19
N GLN A 68 6.70 -15.42 -7.73
CA GLN A 68 6.85 -14.98 -6.35
C GLN A 68 6.13 -15.93 -5.37
N GLY A 69 4.94 -16.41 -5.73
CA GLY A 69 4.20 -17.39 -4.93
C GLY A 69 5.00 -18.68 -4.69
N ARG A 70 5.61 -19.26 -5.72
CA ARG A 70 6.48 -20.46 -5.57
C ARG A 70 7.68 -20.22 -4.66
N MET A 71 8.29 -19.04 -4.76
CA MET A 71 9.43 -18.67 -3.92
C MET A 71 9.00 -18.49 -2.46
N LEU A 72 7.90 -17.79 -2.19
CA LEU A 72 7.35 -17.63 -0.84
C LEU A 72 6.85 -18.93 -0.22
N GLU A 73 6.26 -19.82 -1.02
CA GLU A 73 5.93 -21.19 -0.61
C GLU A 73 7.18 -21.93 -0.12
N THR A 74 8.25 -21.89 -0.91
CA THR A 74 9.53 -22.52 -0.57
C THR A 74 10.13 -21.94 0.71
N VAL A 75 10.10 -20.61 0.89
CA VAL A 75 10.58 -19.95 2.12
C VAL A 75 9.75 -20.37 3.34
N THR A 76 8.43 -20.46 3.18
CA THR A 76 7.49 -20.78 4.24
C THR A 76 7.67 -22.21 4.75
N LEU A 77 7.85 -23.17 3.83
CA LEU A 77 8.05 -24.58 4.16
C LEU A 77 9.52 -24.90 4.50
N GLY A 78 10.49 -24.27 3.84
CA GLY A 78 11.92 -24.49 4.04
C GLY A 78 12.41 -24.11 5.44
N SER A 79 11.77 -23.11 6.07
CA SER A 79 12.03 -22.71 7.46
C SER A 79 11.72 -23.83 8.49
N CYS A 80 11.04 -24.90 8.10
CA CYS A 80 10.70 -26.04 8.95
C CYS A 80 11.75 -27.17 8.91
N ALA A 81 12.46 -27.32 7.78
CA ALA A 81 13.09 -28.58 7.44
C ALA A 81 14.60 -28.64 7.74
N GLY A 82 15.26 -27.52 8.07
CA GLY A 82 16.71 -27.48 8.31
C GLY A 82 17.58 -27.95 7.13
N THR A 83 16.98 -28.25 5.97
CA THR A 83 17.57 -29.07 4.90
C THR A 83 17.47 -28.45 3.52
N VAL A 84 17.02 -27.19 3.41
CA VAL A 84 17.16 -26.46 2.16
C VAL A 84 17.80 -25.14 2.50
N ALA A 85 19.03 -24.95 2.00
CA ALA A 85 19.60 -23.63 1.81
C ALA A 85 18.67 -22.89 0.84
N ALA A 86 17.56 -22.36 1.37
CA ALA A 86 16.78 -21.37 0.66
C ALA A 86 17.79 -20.33 0.19
N PRO A 87 17.77 -19.92 -1.09
CA PRO A 87 18.73 -18.94 -1.59
C PRO A 87 18.73 -17.78 -0.61
N ALA A 88 19.91 -17.44 -0.07
CA ALA A 88 20.08 -16.46 0.98
C ALA A 88 19.51 -15.13 0.49
N SER A 89 18.24 -14.93 0.75
CA SER A 89 17.46 -13.81 0.24
C SER A 89 17.19 -12.88 1.40
N VAL A 90 16.98 -11.60 1.09
CA VAL A 90 16.56 -10.62 2.08
C VAL A 90 15.34 -11.14 2.85
N ILE A 91 14.43 -11.82 2.15
CA ILE A 91 13.18 -12.36 2.67
C ILE A 91 13.42 -13.43 3.73
N THR A 92 14.30 -14.41 3.50
CA THR A 92 14.59 -15.49 4.47
C THR A 92 15.20 -14.95 5.77
N ASN A 93 15.93 -13.85 5.70
CA ASN A 93 16.47 -13.19 6.88
C ASN A 93 15.43 -12.29 7.56
N LEU A 94 14.56 -11.64 6.80
CA LEU A 94 13.60 -10.68 7.32
C LEU A 94 12.38 -11.37 7.96
N PHE A 95 11.88 -12.45 7.35
CA PHE A 95 10.64 -13.11 7.76
C PHE A 95 10.90 -14.18 8.81
N ASP A 96 10.31 -14.00 9.99
CA ASP A 96 10.31 -14.96 11.08
C ASP A 96 8.93 -15.63 11.18
N LEU A 97 8.91 -16.94 10.92
CA LEU A 97 7.71 -17.78 10.97
C LEU A 97 7.70 -18.68 12.21
N SER A 98 8.66 -18.53 13.13
CA SER A 98 8.85 -19.37 14.32
C SER A 98 7.63 -19.43 15.24
N LEU A 99 6.80 -18.38 15.23
CA LEU A 99 5.60 -18.28 16.07
C LEU A 99 4.39 -19.03 15.51
N MET A 100 4.41 -19.39 14.22
CA MET A 100 3.35 -20.16 13.58
C MET A 100 3.57 -21.67 13.75
N ARG A 101 2.47 -22.40 14.01
CA ARG A 101 2.45 -23.87 14.02
C ARG A 101 2.61 -24.42 12.60
N PHE A 102 3.04 -25.67 12.46
CA PHE A 102 3.18 -26.32 11.15
C PHE A 102 1.90 -26.25 10.31
N GLN A 103 0.75 -26.58 10.90
CA GLN A 103 -0.55 -26.45 10.21
C GLN A 103 -0.79 -25.04 9.64
N GLN A 104 -0.48 -24.00 10.42
CA GLN A 104 -0.67 -22.61 9.97
C GLN A 104 0.28 -22.23 8.84
N ARG A 105 1.50 -22.76 8.86
CA ARG A 105 2.47 -22.60 7.77
C ARG A 105 1.99 -23.32 6.52
N ASP A 106 1.40 -24.50 6.65
CA ASP A 106 0.82 -25.26 5.55
C ASP A 106 -0.38 -24.53 4.93
N ASP A 107 -1.23 -23.89 5.75
CA ASP A 107 -2.36 -23.07 5.29
C ASP A 107 -1.89 -21.84 4.49
N VAL A 108 -0.82 -21.17 4.97
CA VAL A 108 -0.18 -20.05 4.26
C VAL A 108 0.47 -20.52 2.96
N ALA A 109 1.18 -21.65 2.99
CA ALA A 109 1.77 -22.27 1.80
C ALA A 109 0.70 -22.69 0.78
N GLU A 110 -0.45 -23.18 1.23
CA GLU A 110 -1.60 -23.47 0.37
C GLU A 110 -2.13 -22.21 -0.30
N THR A 111 -2.12 -21.07 0.40
CA THR A 111 -2.48 -19.79 -0.20
C THR A 111 -1.52 -19.40 -1.33
N PHE A 112 -0.21 -19.57 -1.13
CA PHE A 112 0.76 -19.31 -2.20
C PHE A 112 0.57 -20.23 -3.40
N ARG A 113 0.24 -21.52 -3.18
CA ARG A 113 -0.15 -22.44 -4.27
C ARG A 113 -1.38 -21.95 -5.02
N LYS A 114 -2.34 -21.34 -4.33
CA LYS A 114 -3.56 -20.76 -4.94
C LYS A 114 -3.26 -19.55 -5.82
N TYR A 115 -2.08 -18.92 -5.74
CA TYR A 115 -1.69 -17.85 -6.67
C TYR A 115 -1.37 -18.38 -8.07
N ASN A 116 -1.01 -19.67 -8.18
CA ASN A 116 -0.74 -20.38 -9.43
C ASN A 116 -1.86 -21.38 -9.77
N ARG A 117 -3.13 -20.92 -9.67
CA ARG A 117 -4.27 -21.78 -10.00
C ARG A 117 -4.36 -21.97 -11.51
N LYS A 118 -4.32 -23.25 -11.93
CA LYS A 118 -4.53 -23.63 -13.34
C LYS A 118 -5.93 -23.30 -13.85
N ALA A 119 -6.93 -23.42 -12.99
CA ALA A 119 -8.31 -23.10 -13.34
C ALA A 119 -8.55 -21.58 -13.19
N PRO A 120 -8.99 -20.88 -14.25
CA PRO A 120 -9.26 -19.45 -14.17
C PRO A 120 -10.39 -19.17 -13.17
N TYR A 121 -10.24 -18.09 -12.40
CA TYR A 121 -11.30 -17.56 -11.55
C TYR A 121 -11.95 -16.36 -12.23
N ASP A 122 -13.28 -16.37 -12.35
CA ASP A 122 -14.01 -15.24 -12.92
C ASP A 122 -14.20 -14.15 -11.85
N MET A 123 -13.20 -13.27 -11.75
CA MET A 123 -13.23 -12.15 -10.82
C MET A 123 -14.33 -11.14 -11.15
N GLN A 124 -14.61 -10.91 -12.44
CA GLN A 124 -15.62 -9.93 -12.85
C GLN A 124 -17.01 -10.38 -12.42
N LYS A 125 -17.33 -11.66 -12.58
CA LYS A 125 -18.59 -12.23 -12.09
C LYS A 125 -18.67 -12.20 -10.56
N ALA A 126 -17.56 -12.46 -9.85
CA ALA A 126 -17.52 -12.37 -8.40
C ALA A 126 -17.76 -10.93 -7.90
N TRP A 127 -17.12 -9.96 -8.54
CA TRP A 127 -17.33 -8.53 -8.28
C TRP A 127 -18.77 -8.09 -8.56
N ASP A 128 -19.31 -8.48 -9.72
CA ASP A 128 -20.69 -8.18 -10.10
C ASP A 128 -21.71 -8.79 -9.13
N ALA A 129 -21.50 -10.04 -8.70
CA ALA A 129 -22.35 -10.67 -7.69
C ALA A 129 -22.35 -9.91 -6.35
N ARG A 130 -21.17 -9.41 -5.93
CA ARG A 130 -21.04 -8.56 -4.73
C ARG A 130 -21.79 -7.24 -4.87
N ILE A 131 -21.66 -6.59 -6.03
CA ILE A 131 -22.37 -5.35 -6.35
C ILE A 131 -23.88 -5.56 -6.42
N ARG A 132 -24.36 -6.61 -7.09
CA ARG A 132 -25.80 -6.96 -7.13
C ARG A 132 -26.38 -7.15 -5.74
N LYS A 133 -25.67 -7.89 -4.89
CA LYS A 133 -26.08 -8.10 -3.50
C LYS A 133 -26.12 -6.79 -2.71
N PHE A 134 -25.16 -5.90 -2.91
CA PHE A 134 -25.08 -4.62 -2.19
C PHE A 134 -26.17 -3.63 -2.63
N TYR A 135 -26.32 -3.40 -3.94
CA TYR A 135 -27.30 -2.43 -4.45
C TYR A 135 -28.74 -2.96 -4.45
N GLY A 136 -28.93 -4.28 -4.50
CA GLY A 136 -30.25 -4.90 -4.54
C GLY A 136 -31.08 -4.37 -5.72
N SER A 137 -32.27 -3.86 -5.43
CA SER A 137 -33.17 -3.25 -6.43
C SER A 137 -32.56 -2.04 -7.16
N ARG A 138 -31.54 -1.38 -6.58
CA ARG A 138 -30.87 -0.23 -7.19
C ARG A 138 -29.74 -0.61 -8.15
N TYR A 139 -29.49 -1.91 -8.37
CA TYR A 139 -28.38 -2.38 -9.19
C TYR A 139 -28.42 -1.85 -10.63
N ASP A 140 -29.61 -1.78 -11.23
CA ASP A 140 -29.77 -1.27 -12.60
C ASP A 140 -29.43 0.24 -12.68
N TYR A 141 -29.65 0.96 -11.58
CA TYR A 141 -29.32 2.38 -11.41
C TYR A 141 -28.00 2.61 -10.66
N LYS A 142 -27.12 1.59 -10.57
CA LYS A 142 -25.88 1.67 -9.76
C LYS A 142 -24.99 2.84 -10.15
N ARG A 143 -24.98 3.24 -11.43
CA ARG A 143 -24.20 4.39 -11.91
C ARG A 143 -24.59 5.69 -11.20
N ASN A 144 -25.89 5.92 -11.04
CA ASN A 144 -26.41 7.09 -10.34
C ASN A 144 -26.11 7.00 -8.83
N ALA A 145 -26.15 5.80 -8.26
CA ALA A 145 -25.79 5.60 -6.86
C ALA A 145 -24.28 5.84 -6.60
N ILE A 146 -23.41 5.40 -7.52
CA ILE A 146 -21.96 5.66 -7.47
C ILE A 146 -21.68 7.16 -7.58
N ASP A 147 -22.37 7.84 -8.49
CA ASP A 147 -22.24 9.29 -8.69
C ASP A 147 -22.66 10.07 -7.44
N TRP A 148 -23.78 9.69 -6.85
CA TRP A 148 -24.24 10.25 -5.59
C TRP A 148 -23.26 9.97 -4.44
N ASP A 149 -22.77 8.74 -4.30
CA ASP A 149 -21.77 8.37 -3.27
C ASP A 149 -20.50 9.24 -3.41
N TYR A 150 -20.06 9.50 -4.64
CA TYR A 150 -18.91 10.35 -4.89
C TYR A 150 -19.18 11.80 -4.45
N HIS A 151 -20.19 12.44 -5.02
CA HIS A 151 -20.43 13.86 -4.80
C HIS A 151 -20.90 14.18 -3.39
N MET A 152 -21.71 13.32 -2.79
CA MET A 152 -22.32 13.57 -1.48
C MET A 152 -21.50 13.04 -0.32
N ARG A 153 -20.52 12.15 -0.57
CA ARG A 153 -19.71 11.59 0.52
C ARG A 153 -18.23 11.81 0.28
N LEU A 154 -17.66 11.25 -0.79
CA LEU A 154 -16.21 11.31 -1.00
C LEU A 154 -15.70 12.74 -1.26
N ALA A 155 -16.40 13.49 -2.11
CA ALA A 155 -16.03 14.87 -2.45
C ALA A 155 -16.26 15.82 -1.26
N GLN A 156 -17.35 15.66 -0.51
CA GLN A 156 -17.64 16.47 0.69
C GLN A 156 -16.64 16.21 1.83
N GLN A 157 -16.16 14.98 1.99
CA GLN A 157 -15.10 14.67 2.95
C GLN A 157 -13.78 15.39 2.63
N GLY A 158 -13.58 15.78 1.36
CA GLY A 158 -12.40 16.50 0.91
C GLY A 158 -11.12 15.66 0.91
N THR A 159 -10.00 16.35 0.69
CA THR A 159 -8.67 15.74 0.68
C THR A 159 -8.00 15.93 2.05
N PRO A 160 -7.44 14.87 2.68
CA PRO A 160 -6.78 15.00 3.97
C PRO A 160 -5.70 16.10 4.00
N GLY A 161 -5.80 17.02 4.96
CA GLY A 161 -4.84 18.11 5.14
C GLY A 161 -5.10 19.35 4.28
N LEU A 162 -6.15 19.36 3.46
CA LEU A 162 -6.60 20.51 2.68
C LEU A 162 -7.98 20.98 3.13
N ASP A 163 -8.38 22.17 2.68
CA ASP A 163 -9.72 22.69 2.90
C ASP A 163 -10.77 21.78 2.21
N PRO A 164 -11.84 21.34 2.91
CA PRO A 164 -12.87 20.48 2.33
C PRO A 164 -13.54 21.05 1.08
N SER A 165 -13.60 22.39 0.92
CA SER A 165 -14.17 23.05 -0.27
C SER A 165 -13.43 22.75 -1.57
N VAL A 166 -12.16 22.31 -1.48
CA VAL A 166 -11.35 21.88 -2.63
C VAL A 166 -11.87 20.56 -3.22
N GLY A 167 -12.54 19.74 -2.41
CA GLY A 167 -13.01 18.41 -2.83
C GLY A 167 -11.94 17.33 -2.73
N SER A 168 -12.19 16.21 -3.43
CA SER A 168 -11.37 15.00 -3.34
C SER A 168 -10.30 14.92 -4.43
N ILE A 169 -9.08 14.54 -4.04
CA ILE A 169 -7.99 14.17 -4.94
C ILE A 169 -8.24 12.85 -5.69
N ILE A 170 -9.14 12.03 -5.15
CA ILE A 170 -9.64 10.85 -5.86
C ILE A 170 -10.56 11.37 -6.95
N HIS A 171 -10.10 11.35 -8.19
CA HIS A 171 -10.88 11.83 -9.32
C HIS A 171 -12.11 10.95 -9.58
N PHE A 172 -13.23 11.57 -9.96
CA PHE A 172 -14.51 10.90 -10.20
C PHE A 172 -14.41 9.72 -11.16
N TYR A 173 -13.66 9.87 -12.25
CA TYR A 173 -13.47 8.80 -13.24
C TYR A 173 -12.86 7.53 -12.60
N HIS A 174 -11.80 7.69 -11.82
CA HIS A 174 -11.11 6.58 -11.17
C HIS A 174 -11.97 5.94 -10.07
N PHE A 175 -12.72 6.75 -9.31
CA PHE A 175 -13.67 6.22 -8.33
C PHE A 175 -14.78 5.41 -8.99
N ARG A 176 -15.42 5.98 -10.02
CA ARG A 176 -16.51 5.32 -10.74
C ARG A 176 -16.04 4.03 -11.42
N ARG A 177 -14.90 4.09 -12.12
CA ARG A 177 -14.30 2.94 -12.79
C ARG A 177 -14.07 1.79 -11.81
N TRP A 178 -13.42 2.08 -10.68
CA TRP A 178 -13.19 1.10 -9.64
C TRP A 178 -14.50 0.54 -9.06
N ARG A 179 -15.49 1.39 -8.75
CA ARG A 179 -16.81 0.95 -8.26
C ARG A 179 -17.55 0.07 -9.28
N GLU A 180 -17.32 0.25 -10.58
CA GLU A 180 -17.97 -0.55 -11.63
C GLU A 180 -17.28 -1.91 -11.84
N CYS A 181 -15.94 -1.98 -11.89
CA CYS A 181 -15.23 -3.19 -12.31
C CYS A 181 -14.09 -3.68 -11.37
N GLY A 182 -13.83 -2.97 -10.27
CA GLY A 182 -12.81 -3.35 -9.29
C GLY A 182 -11.38 -3.04 -9.71
N VAL A 183 -11.15 -2.34 -10.82
CA VAL A 183 -9.83 -1.86 -11.24
C VAL A 183 -9.65 -0.42 -10.76
N ALA A 184 -8.69 -0.19 -9.87
CA ALA A 184 -8.40 1.13 -9.29
C ALA A 184 -7.25 1.83 -10.02
N TYR A 185 -6.15 1.12 -10.20
CA TYR A 185 -4.93 1.65 -10.79
C TYR A 185 -4.87 1.23 -12.26
N GLU A 186 -5.31 2.13 -13.14
CA GLU A 186 -5.13 1.99 -14.59
C GLU A 186 -3.77 2.58 -14.97
N LEU A 187 -2.81 1.68 -15.13
CA LEU A 187 -1.42 1.96 -15.43
C LEU A 187 -1.23 1.88 -16.94
N ARG A 188 -1.02 3.05 -17.58
CA ARG A 188 -0.81 3.15 -19.04
C ARG A 188 -2.00 2.54 -19.80
N ASP A 189 -1.80 2.15 -21.06
CA ASP A 189 -2.83 1.51 -21.90
C ASP A 189 -2.83 -0.02 -21.74
N CYS A 190 -2.78 -0.50 -20.50
CA CYS A 190 -2.72 -1.93 -20.20
C CYS A 190 -4.11 -2.58 -20.11
N LYS A 191 -4.18 -3.88 -20.42
CA LYS A 191 -5.41 -4.68 -20.32
C LYS A 191 -5.40 -5.55 -19.05
N TYR A 192 -6.47 -5.46 -18.27
CA TYR A 192 -6.65 -6.18 -17.02
C TYR A 192 -7.59 -7.38 -17.21
N THR A 193 -7.04 -8.49 -17.70
CA THR A 193 -7.84 -9.66 -18.08
C THR A 193 -7.76 -10.81 -17.08
N GLN A 194 -6.72 -10.85 -16.24
CA GLN A 194 -6.50 -11.95 -15.30
C GLN A 194 -7.07 -11.62 -13.94
N ALA A 195 -7.59 -12.62 -13.21
CA ALA A 195 -8.03 -12.41 -11.84
C ALA A 195 -6.83 -12.17 -10.92
N ASN A 196 -7.01 -11.31 -9.90
CA ASN A 196 -6.04 -11.15 -8.83
C ASN A 196 -6.35 -12.13 -7.67
N PRO A 197 -5.68 -13.29 -7.58
CA PRO A 197 -5.97 -14.27 -6.54
C PRO A 197 -5.58 -13.78 -5.13
N THR A 198 -4.76 -12.74 -5.03
CA THR A 198 -4.32 -12.17 -3.75
C THR A 198 -5.45 -11.49 -2.98
N LEU A 199 -6.56 -11.15 -3.66
CA LEU A 199 -7.77 -10.56 -3.08
C LEU A 199 -8.85 -11.61 -2.74
N LEU A 200 -8.57 -12.88 -3.01
CA LEU A 200 -9.49 -13.98 -2.74
C LEU A 200 -9.22 -14.56 -1.35
N SER A 201 -10.28 -14.85 -0.62
CA SER A 201 -10.19 -15.45 0.71
C SER A 201 -11.36 -16.40 0.96
N THR A 202 -11.30 -17.10 2.07
CA THR A 202 -12.38 -17.96 2.53
C THR A 202 -13.24 -17.20 3.54
N ALA A 203 -14.52 -17.01 3.24
CA ALA A 203 -15.48 -16.50 4.21
C ALA A 203 -16.23 -17.66 4.87
N PHE A 204 -16.37 -17.60 6.19
CA PHE A 204 -17.14 -18.55 6.97
C PHE A 204 -18.47 -17.92 7.37
N GLY A 205 -19.54 -18.71 7.32
CA GLY A 205 -20.86 -18.29 7.73
C GLY A 205 -21.72 -19.47 8.15
N THR A 206 -22.91 -19.18 8.64
CA THR A 206 -23.87 -20.20 9.08
C THR A 206 -25.09 -20.16 8.17
N ARG A 207 -25.55 -21.32 7.70
CA ARG A 207 -26.81 -21.40 6.94
C ARG A 207 -27.99 -20.97 7.81
N LYS A 208 -28.99 -20.38 7.16
CA LYS A 208 -30.25 -19.95 7.78
C LYS A 208 -31.28 -21.09 7.70
N GLU A 209 -31.02 -22.18 8.41
CA GLU A 209 -31.91 -23.35 8.38
C GLU A 209 -33.11 -23.15 9.31
N TYR A 210 -32.86 -22.64 10.52
CA TYR A 210 -33.90 -22.26 11.47
C TYR A 210 -33.44 -21.10 12.35
N LYS A 211 -34.37 -20.47 13.06
CA LYS A 211 -34.05 -19.45 14.07
C LYS A 211 -34.13 -20.04 15.47
N ASP A 212 -33.17 -19.72 16.32
CA ASP A 212 -33.25 -20.08 17.74
C ASP A 212 -34.28 -19.20 18.47
N ARG A 213 -34.53 -19.50 19.75
CA ARG A 213 -35.46 -18.73 20.61
C ARG A 213 -35.03 -17.27 20.80
N LEU A 214 -33.77 -16.93 20.54
CA LEU A 214 -33.21 -15.59 20.59
C LEU A 214 -33.25 -14.89 19.22
N GLY A 215 -33.84 -15.52 18.21
CA GLY A 215 -33.97 -15.00 16.86
C GLY A 215 -32.71 -15.11 16.00
N ASN A 216 -31.67 -15.81 16.47
CA ASN A 216 -30.43 -16.00 15.71
C ASN A 216 -30.59 -17.11 14.67
N ASP A 217 -30.08 -16.87 13.47
CA ASP A 217 -30.01 -17.88 12.43
C ASP A 217 -29.05 -19.00 12.86
N LYS A 218 -29.57 -20.23 12.99
CA LYS A 218 -28.82 -21.45 13.24
C LYS A 218 -28.89 -22.37 12.02
N GLY A 219 -27.82 -23.11 11.81
CA GLY A 219 -27.69 -24.06 10.71
C GLY A 219 -26.26 -24.55 10.60
N ARG A 220 -25.96 -25.22 9.48
CA ARG A 220 -24.61 -25.74 9.22
C ARG A 220 -23.63 -24.60 8.97
N SER A 221 -22.42 -24.75 9.53
CA SER A 221 -21.29 -23.91 9.13
C SER A 221 -20.96 -24.18 7.67
N VAL A 222 -20.80 -23.12 6.89
CA VAL A 222 -20.43 -23.13 5.49
C VAL A 222 -19.23 -22.22 5.28
N SER A 223 -18.29 -22.67 4.46
CA SER A 223 -17.22 -21.85 3.93
C SER A 223 -17.48 -21.57 2.45
N ALA A 224 -17.17 -20.35 2.03
CA ALA A 224 -17.25 -19.93 0.64
C ALA A 224 -15.95 -19.24 0.25
N TRP A 225 -15.22 -19.84 -0.68
CA TRP A 225 -14.00 -19.26 -1.23
C TRP A 225 -14.34 -18.33 -2.39
N GLY A 226 -13.81 -17.11 -2.37
CA GLY A 226 -14.05 -16.15 -3.44
C GLY A 226 -13.59 -14.74 -3.12
N PHE A 227 -14.05 -13.77 -3.90
CA PHE A 227 -13.72 -12.36 -3.69
C PHE A 227 -14.52 -11.80 -2.51
N TRP A 228 -13.81 -11.50 -1.43
CA TRP A 228 -14.42 -10.90 -0.24
C TRP A 228 -14.04 -9.45 0.02
N GLY A 229 -13.17 -8.86 -0.81
CA GLY A 229 -12.67 -7.49 -0.65
C GLY A 229 -13.73 -6.40 -0.65
N ASP A 230 -13.28 -5.17 -0.36
CA ASP A 230 -14.14 -4.01 -0.33
C ASP A 230 -14.58 -3.61 -1.75
N ILE A 231 -15.84 -3.22 -1.86
CA ILE A 231 -16.46 -2.71 -3.08
C ILE A 231 -16.89 -1.25 -2.94
N LEU A 232 -16.84 -0.70 -1.72
CA LEU A 232 -17.33 0.62 -1.33
C LEU A 232 -16.19 1.60 -1.16
N ASN A 233 -15.20 1.28 -0.32
CA ASN A 233 -14.08 2.17 -0.02
C ASN A 233 -12.87 1.81 -0.88
N SER A 234 -12.45 2.79 -1.67
CA SER A 234 -11.43 2.58 -2.68
C SER A 234 -10.04 2.37 -2.06
N PRO A 235 -9.16 1.59 -2.72
CA PRO A 235 -7.79 1.37 -2.26
C PRO A 235 -6.91 2.63 -2.33
N TYR A 236 -7.42 3.73 -2.90
CA TYR A 236 -6.72 5.02 -2.95
C TYR A 236 -6.46 5.59 -1.56
N HIS A 237 -7.28 5.29 -0.54
CA HIS A 237 -7.05 5.82 0.80
C HIS A 237 -5.72 5.33 1.42
N SER A 238 -5.22 4.17 1.00
CA SER A 238 -3.98 3.59 1.53
C SER A 238 -2.73 4.39 1.13
N PHE A 239 -2.66 4.85 -0.13
CA PHE A 239 -1.44 5.45 -0.68
C PHE A 239 -1.67 6.70 -1.54
N GLY A 240 -2.91 7.05 -1.87
CA GLY A 240 -3.23 8.07 -2.89
C GLY A 240 -3.90 9.35 -2.37
N THR A 241 -4.06 9.51 -1.05
CA THR A 241 -4.81 10.66 -0.48
C THR A 241 -3.98 11.65 0.33
N SER A 242 -2.82 11.22 0.87
CA SER A 242 -1.86 12.09 1.55
C SER A 242 -0.52 12.04 0.86
N CYS A 243 0.17 13.16 0.72
CA CYS A 243 1.48 13.25 0.08
C CYS A 243 2.42 14.14 0.90
N SER A 244 3.69 13.76 1.03
CA SER A 244 4.72 14.61 1.63
C SER A 244 5.12 15.77 0.73
N GLU A 245 5.04 15.55 -0.59
CA GLU A 245 5.45 16.47 -1.64
C GLU A 245 4.24 17.31 -2.11
N PRO A 246 4.22 18.64 -1.80
CA PRO A 246 3.05 19.48 -2.05
C PRO A 246 2.72 19.68 -3.54
N SER A 247 3.69 19.50 -4.46
CA SER A 247 3.46 19.66 -5.90
C SER A 247 2.40 18.70 -6.44
N PHE A 248 2.25 17.51 -5.85
CA PHE A 248 1.18 16.56 -6.17
C PHE A 248 -0.20 16.98 -5.68
N LEU A 249 -0.29 17.94 -4.77
CA LEU A 249 -1.56 18.50 -4.26
C LEU A 249 -1.89 19.83 -4.94
N LYS A 250 -1.18 20.19 -6.02
CA LYS A 250 -1.41 21.43 -6.77
C LYS A 250 -2.78 21.42 -7.44
N ILE A 251 -3.49 22.53 -7.29
CA ILE A 251 -4.80 22.76 -7.87
C ILE A 251 -4.65 23.76 -9.01
N SER A 252 -5.29 23.47 -10.15
CA SER A 252 -5.43 24.37 -11.29
C SER A 252 -6.87 24.27 -11.81
N ASN A 253 -7.50 25.40 -12.15
CA ASN A 253 -8.88 25.42 -12.64
C ASN A 253 -9.88 24.67 -11.74
N LYS A 254 -9.73 24.81 -10.40
CA LYS A 254 -10.55 24.13 -9.37
C LYS A 254 -10.48 22.59 -9.39
N GLN A 255 -9.47 22.01 -10.04
CA GLN A 255 -9.23 20.58 -10.05
C GLN A 255 -7.77 20.29 -9.69
N PHE A 256 -7.52 19.11 -9.13
CA PHE A 256 -6.15 18.66 -8.90
C PHE A 256 -5.45 18.38 -10.23
N VAL A 257 -4.22 18.87 -10.37
CA VAL A 257 -3.38 18.57 -11.55
C VAL A 257 -2.98 17.09 -11.57
N HIS A 258 -2.79 16.52 -10.39
CA HIS A 258 -2.41 15.14 -10.17
C HIS A 258 -3.57 14.34 -9.57
N THR A 259 -3.65 13.06 -9.91
CA THR A 259 -4.71 12.17 -9.40
C THR A 259 -4.20 11.33 -8.24
N ALA A 260 -5.12 10.74 -7.47
CA ALA A 260 -4.77 9.78 -6.42
C ALA A 260 -3.89 8.61 -6.91
N VAL A 261 -3.96 8.25 -8.19
CA VAL A 261 -3.07 7.24 -8.80
C VAL A 261 -1.63 7.74 -8.81
N SER A 262 -1.39 8.96 -9.30
CA SER A 262 -0.04 9.54 -9.32
C SER A 262 0.53 9.79 -7.92
N VAL A 263 -0.32 10.10 -6.93
CA VAL A 263 0.09 10.19 -5.53
C VAL A 263 0.50 8.82 -4.97
N ALA A 264 -0.26 7.77 -5.28
CA ALA A 264 0.09 6.42 -4.89
C ALA A 264 1.41 5.95 -5.53
N GLU A 265 1.62 6.23 -6.81
CA GLU A 265 2.88 5.95 -7.50
C GLU A 265 4.06 6.67 -6.82
N TYR A 266 3.91 7.96 -6.52
CA TYR A 266 4.94 8.73 -5.83
C TYR A 266 5.24 8.17 -4.43
N ASN A 267 4.21 7.97 -3.61
CA ASN A 267 4.38 7.53 -2.23
C ASN A 267 5.03 6.13 -2.14
N VAL A 268 4.60 5.19 -2.97
CA VAL A 268 5.20 3.84 -2.98
C VAL A 268 6.63 3.91 -3.53
N THR A 269 6.89 4.74 -4.54
CA THR A 269 8.27 4.97 -5.03
C THR A 269 9.15 5.57 -3.94
N ALA A 270 8.66 6.58 -3.22
CA ALA A 270 9.36 7.20 -2.11
C ALA A 270 9.68 6.18 -1.01
N MET A 271 8.73 5.32 -0.64
CA MET A 271 8.96 4.24 0.32
C MET A 271 10.06 3.28 -0.15
N ILE A 272 10.04 2.87 -1.42
CA ILE A 272 11.06 1.97 -1.98
C ILE A 272 12.43 2.64 -1.98
N GLU A 273 12.52 3.90 -2.39
CA GLU A 273 13.79 4.65 -2.44
C GLU A 273 14.34 4.95 -1.04
N GLU A 274 13.47 5.26 -0.07
CA GLU A 274 13.85 5.43 1.33
C GLU A 274 14.40 4.13 1.92
N MET A 275 13.80 2.97 1.59
CA MET A 275 14.37 1.68 1.98
C MET A 275 15.73 1.40 1.30
N ARG A 276 15.92 1.89 0.07
CA ARG A 276 17.10 1.68 -0.79
C ARG A 276 18.26 2.64 -0.57
N THR A 277 18.01 3.82 -0.03
CA THR A 277 19.04 4.84 0.25
C THR A 277 19.20 5.08 1.74
N GLY A 278 18.13 4.95 2.53
CA GLY A 278 18.06 5.37 3.93
C GLY A 278 17.80 6.87 4.10
N GLU A 279 17.56 7.60 3.01
CA GLU A 279 17.30 9.04 2.98
C GLU A 279 15.91 9.31 2.41
N ALA A 280 15.30 10.43 2.81
CA ALA A 280 13.99 10.85 2.30
C ALA A 280 14.05 11.04 0.79
N TYR A 281 13.08 10.48 0.06
CA TYR A 281 13.04 10.62 -1.39
C TYR A 281 12.67 12.05 -1.78
N GLU A 282 13.53 12.68 -2.59
CA GLU A 282 13.28 14.00 -3.17
C GLU A 282 13.13 13.87 -4.68
N LEU A 283 12.15 14.59 -5.25
CA LEU A 283 12.01 14.68 -6.70
C LEU A 283 13.28 15.29 -7.31
N PRO A 284 13.75 14.80 -8.46
CA PRO A 284 14.80 15.46 -9.21
C PRO A 284 14.38 16.90 -9.51
N LYS A 285 15.19 17.88 -9.07
CA LYS A 285 14.89 19.32 -9.28
C LYS A 285 14.66 19.56 -10.76
N GLU A 286 13.51 20.18 -11.10
CA GLU A 286 13.18 20.53 -12.48
C GLU A 286 14.25 21.48 -13.03
N GLY A 287 15.10 20.93 -13.89
CA GLY A 287 16.30 21.59 -14.40
C GLY A 287 17.31 20.64 -15.07
N MET A 288 17.24 19.32 -14.80
CA MET A 288 18.20 18.36 -15.39
C MET A 288 17.64 17.36 -16.40
N ALA A 289 16.32 17.19 -16.58
CA ALA A 289 15.82 16.18 -17.54
C ALA A 289 14.42 16.42 -18.15
N ARG A 290 13.49 17.12 -17.48
CA ARG A 290 12.10 17.22 -17.97
C ARG A 290 11.94 18.05 -19.25
N SER A 291 12.74 19.10 -19.44
CA SER A 291 12.69 19.94 -20.65
C SER A 291 13.21 19.23 -21.91
N LYS A 292 14.01 18.17 -21.76
CA LYS A 292 14.50 17.36 -22.90
C LYS A 292 13.63 16.14 -23.21
N LEU A 293 12.90 15.58 -22.22
CA LEU A 293 12.00 14.44 -22.44
C LEU A 293 10.57 14.82 -22.87
N ALA A 294 10.11 16.05 -22.56
CA ALA A 294 8.77 16.52 -22.94
C ALA A 294 8.70 17.09 -24.37
N ALA A 295 9.85 17.35 -25.01
CA ALA A 295 9.91 17.59 -26.44
C ALA A 295 9.99 16.22 -27.13
N GLY A 296 8.84 15.72 -27.60
CA GLY A 296 8.85 14.67 -28.61
C GLY A 296 9.64 15.12 -29.85
N PRO A 297 10.04 14.19 -30.73
CA PRO A 297 10.82 14.52 -31.92
C PRO A 297 10.00 15.43 -32.85
N THR A 298 10.26 16.74 -32.82
CA THR A 298 9.56 17.73 -33.64
C THR A 298 10.30 18.08 -34.92
N THR A 299 11.51 17.53 -35.12
CA THR A 299 12.29 17.72 -36.35
C THR A 299 12.28 16.47 -37.22
N LEU A 300 12.39 16.67 -38.55
CA LEU A 300 12.40 15.58 -39.53
C LEU A 300 13.59 14.63 -39.33
N GLU A 301 14.68 15.13 -38.76
CA GLU A 301 15.90 14.39 -38.45
C GLU A 301 15.67 13.38 -37.31
N ASP A 302 14.91 13.76 -36.28
CA ASP A 302 14.60 12.88 -35.14
C ASP A 302 13.66 11.73 -35.51
N LEU A 303 12.77 11.93 -36.50
CA LEU A 303 11.88 10.89 -37.03
C LEU A 303 12.64 9.79 -37.78
N VAL A 304 13.74 10.15 -38.47
CA VAL A 304 14.59 9.20 -39.21
C VAL A 304 15.37 8.30 -38.25
N VAL A 305 15.85 8.83 -37.12
CA VAL A 305 16.52 8.05 -36.07
C VAL A 305 15.56 7.02 -35.45
N SER A 306 14.30 7.38 -35.22
CA SER A 306 13.29 6.46 -34.65
C SER A 306 12.98 5.25 -35.56
N LYS A 307 13.05 5.43 -36.88
CA LYS A 307 12.88 4.33 -37.86
C LYS A 307 14.10 3.41 -37.89
N ALA A 308 15.31 3.95 -37.75
CA ALA A 308 16.53 3.16 -37.66
C ALA A 308 16.57 2.29 -36.38
N SER A 309 16.10 2.80 -35.24
CA SER A 309 16.05 2.07 -33.97
C SER A 309 15.07 0.87 -33.99
N ARG A 310 13.98 0.94 -34.76
CA ARG A 310 13.06 -0.20 -34.95
C ARG A 310 13.68 -1.34 -35.76
N SER A 311 14.62 -1.03 -36.65
CA SER A 311 15.36 -2.03 -37.44
C SER A 311 16.41 -2.78 -36.63
N ILE A 312 16.88 -2.23 -35.49
CA ILE A 312 17.87 -2.88 -34.62
C ILE A 312 17.18 -3.84 -33.64
N LEU A 313 15.95 -3.52 -33.19
CA LEU A 313 15.14 -4.40 -32.35
C LEU A 313 14.79 -5.74 -33.04
N SER A 314 14.56 -5.74 -34.36
CA SER A 314 14.30 -6.98 -35.11
C SER A 314 15.55 -7.87 -35.28
N VAL A 315 16.76 -7.29 -35.16
CA VAL A 315 18.03 -8.02 -35.22
C VAL A 315 18.39 -8.62 -33.87
N ILE A 316 18.16 -7.89 -32.76
CA ILE A 316 18.41 -8.40 -31.40
C ILE A 316 17.49 -9.59 -31.07
N GLN A 317 16.26 -9.60 -31.61
CA GLN A 317 15.30 -10.69 -31.41
C GLN A 317 15.69 -12.01 -32.11
N ARG A 318 16.72 -12.00 -32.99
CA ARG A 318 17.27 -13.21 -33.64
C ARG A 318 18.45 -13.84 -32.90
N ILE A 319 19.04 -13.17 -31.91
CA ILE A 319 20.31 -13.58 -31.28
C ILE A 319 20.12 -14.34 -29.96
N CYS A 320 18.92 -14.37 -29.37
CA CYS A 320 18.61 -15.15 -28.17
C CYS A 320 17.65 -16.32 -28.48
N PRO A 321 18.12 -17.57 -28.60
CA PRO A 321 17.24 -18.72 -28.73
C PRO A 321 16.91 -19.23 -27.32
N PHE A 322 15.70 -19.03 -26.82
CA PHE A 322 14.97 -19.99 -25.96
C PHE A 322 13.68 -19.33 -25.45
N GLY A 323 12.57 -19.73 -26.07
CA GLY A 323 11.22 -19.33 -25.69
C GLY A 323 10.25 -19.84 -26.75
N HIS A 324 9.79 -21.08 -26.57
CA HIS A 324 8.74 -21.68 -27.38
C HIS A 324 7.52 -20.75 -27.43
N VAL A 325 7.21 -20.25 -28.63
CA VAL A 325 5.94 -19.60 -28.93
C VAL A 325 4.99 -20.67 -29.45
N VAL A 326 3.93 -20.95 -28.71
CA VAL A 326 2.74 -21.61 -29.26
C VAL A 326 1.99 -20.56 -30.05
N ASN A 327 2.04 -20.66 -31.38
CA ASN A 327 1.26 -19.84 -32.30
C ASN A 327 -0.22 -20.21 -32.17
N TYR A 328 -1.08 -19.23 -31.88
CA TYR A 328 -2.47 -19.27 -32.33
C TYR A 328 -2.55 -18.49 -33.63
N ALA A 329 -2.61 -19.21 -34.75
CA ALA A 329 -3.03 -18.68 -36.04
C ALA A 329 -4.56 -18.61 -36.04
N VAL A 330 -5.11 -17.43 -36.31
CA VAL A 330 -6.48 -17.30 -36.79
C VAL A 330 -6.43 -17.56 -38.29
N GLN A 331 -7.01 -18.69 -38.71
CA GLN A 331 -7.38 -18.96 -40.10
C GLN A 331 -8.70 -18.22 -40.37
N GLU A 332 -8.69 -17.31 -41.34
CA GLU A 332 -9.87 -17.02 -42.16
C GLU A 332 -9.51 -17.42 -43.59
N GLU A 333 -10.27 -18.35 -44.16
CA GLU A 333 -10.35 -18.51 -45.61
C GLU A 333 -11.75 -18.98 -46.03
N MET A 334 -12.04 -18.65 -47.29
CA MET A 334 -13.12 -19.09 -48.19
C MET A 334 -14.30 -18.09 -48.31
N ALA A 335 -14.64 -17.54 -49.49
CA ALA A 335 -14.27 -17.93 -50.85
C ALA A 335 -14.62 -16.88 -51.94
N ARG A 336 -14.00 -17.10 -53.13
CA ARG A 336 -14.44 -16.86 -54.53
C ARG A 336 -13.78 -15.72 -55.34
N ASP A 337 -12.70 -16.13 -56.01
CA ASP A 337 -12.52 -16.24 -57.47
C ASP A 337 -12.62 -15.03 -58.43
N ALA A 338 -11.47 -14.82 -59.08
CA ALA A 338 -11.22 -14.78 -60.53
C ALA A 338 -11.52 -13.51 -61.36
N ASN A 339 -10.47 -12.72 -61.61
CA ASN A 339 -9.97 -12.24 -62.91
C ASN A 339 -8.78 -11.30 -62.60
N GLY A 340 -7.55 -11.46 -63.08
CA GLY A 340 -7.13 -11.69 -64.45
C GLY A 340 -6.56 -10.37 -65.01
N GLN A 341 -5.24 -10.15 -64.95
CA GLN A 341 -4.40 -9.62 -66.05
C GLN A 341 -3.00 -9.17 -65.58
N SER A 342 -2.06 -9.47 -66.48
CA SER A 342 -0.62 -9.27 -66.48
C SER A 342 -0.16 -7.82 -66.59
N ALA A 343 1.05 -7.51 -66.12
CA ALA A 343 2.08 -6.79 -66.89
C ALA A 343 3.40 -6.64 -66.11
N THR A 344 4.43 -7.34 -66.61
CA THR A 344 5.82 -6.90 -66.87
C THR A 344 6.59 -5.98 -65.90
N ARG A 345 7.75 -6.49 -65.45
CA ARG A 345 8.97 -5.71 -65.12
C ARG A 345 9.48 -4.92 -66.35
N PRO A 346 10.31 -3.88 -66.13
CA PRO A 346 11.74 -4.12 -66.37
C PRO A 346 12.67 -3.57 -65.29
N ASP A 347 13.87 -4.13 -65.30
CA ASP A 347 15.03 -3.78 -64.49
C ASP A 347 15.53 -2.36 -64.75
N GLU A 348 16.09 -1.71 -63.72
CA GLU A 348 17.20 -0.78 -63.90
C GLU A 348 18.15 -0.80 -62.70
N ALA A 349 19.43 -0.79 -63.02
CA ALA A 349 20.56 -1.07 -62.16
C ALA A 349 21.28 0.21 -61.71
N ILE A 350 21.83 0.15 -60.50
CA ILE A 350 23.03 0.88 -60.01
C ILE A 350 22.94 2.41 -59.95
N SER A 351 22.91 2.95 -58.73
CA SER A 351 24.00 3.84 -58.31
C SER A 351 24.25 3.74 -56.81
N SER A 352 25.49 3.40 -56.49
CA SER A 352 26.11 3.51 -55.19
C SER A 352 26.31 4.97 -54.83
N SER A 353 25.63 5.47 -53.82
CA SER A 353 26.04 6.66 -53.09
C SER A 353 26.20 6.31 -51.61
N GLN A 354 27.43 5.96 -51.24
CA GLN A 354 27.91 6.15 -49.89
C GLN A 354 27.83 7.64 -49.57
N SER A 355 26.93 8.02 -48.69
CA SER A 355 27.02 9.27 -47.95
C SER A 355 26.80 8.95 -46.48
N GLY A 356 27.92 8.79 -45.77
CA GLY A 356 27.92 8.70 -44.32
C GLY A 356 27.42 10.00 -43.72
N SER A 357 26.47 9.89 -42.80
CA SER A 357 26.29 10.85 -41.72
C SER A 357 26.54 10.08 -40.43
N GLY A 358 27.74 10.25 -39.88
CA GLY A 358 28.20 9.60 -38.67
C GLY A 358 27.31 9.97 -37.48
N GLN A 359 26.53 9.01 -36.99
CA GLN A 359 26.16 8.98 -35.58
C GLN A 359 27.46 8.73 -34.83
N SER A 360 27.90 9.71 -34.05
CA SER A 360 29.22 9.68 -33.43
C SER A 360 29.35 8.42 -32.56
N ALA A 361 30.44 7.66 -32.71
CA ALA A 361 30.72 6.49 -31.88
C ALA A 361 30.70 6.84 -30.37
N THR A 362 30.97 8.11 -30.06
CA THR A 362 30.85 8.75 -28.75
C THR A 362 29.44 8.74 -28.16
N ASP A 363 28.36 8.92 -28.94
CA ASP A 363 26.99 8.96 -28.40
C ASP A 363 26.51 7.56 -27.99
N ARG A 364 26.89 6.52 -28.75
CA ARG A 364 26.61 5.12 -28.37
C ARG A 364 27.41 4.70 -27.15
N GLN A 365 28.69 5.07 -27.10
CA GLN A 365 29.54 4.81 -25.92
C GLN A 365 29.05 5.54 -24.67
N GLN A 366 28.50 6.76 -24.80
CA GLN A 366 27.88 7.49 -23.69
C GLN A 366 26.54 6.88 -23.24
N ALA A 367 25.71 6.40 -24.16
CA ALA A 367 24.46 5.69 -23.83
C ALA A 367 24.72 4.33 -23.16
N GLU A 368 25.73 3.60 -23.62
CA GLU A 368 26.17 2.33 -23.01
C GLU A 368 26.80 2.58 -21.63
N ALA A 369 27.68 3.58 -21.49
CA ALA A 369 28.31 3.93 -20.21
C ALA A 369 27.29 4.42 -19.17
N SER A 370 26.30 5.24 -19.57
CA SER A 370 25.23 5.68 -18.68
C SER A 370 24.30 4.53 -18.26
N THR A 371 24.03 3.57 -19.15
CA THR A 371 23.28 2.35 -18.82
C THR A 371 24.05 1.46 -17.84
N SER A 372 25.36 1.26 -18.05
CA SER A 372 26.22 0.48 -17.14
C SER A 372 26.41 1.15 -15.77
N GLN A 373 26.48 2.48 -15.72
CA GLN A 373 26.52 3.24 -14.47
C GLN A 373 25.20 3.13 -13.71
N ALA A 374 24.06 3.23 -14.40
CA ALA A 374 22.73 3.07 -13.79
C ALA A 374 22.50 1.66 -13.24
N SER A 375 22.96 0.61 -13.94
CA SER A 375 22.89 -0.77 -13.43
C SER A 375 23.78 -0.95 -12.21
N ALA A 376 25.02 -0.47 -12.24
CA ALA A 376 25.94 -0.56 -11.10
C ALA A 376 25.42 0.19 -9.86
N GLN A 377 24.83 1.36 -10.04
CA GLN A 377 24.21 2.14 -8.96
C GLN A 377 22.96 1.43 -8.40
N SER A 378 22.16 0.81 -9.28
CA SER A 378 21.00 0.01 -8.87
C SER A 378 21.40 -1.19 -8.02
N ASP A 379 22.47 -1.89 -8.40
CA ASP A 379 23.00 -3.06 -7.69
C ASP A 379 23.60 -2.67 -6.33
N ALA A 380 24.38 -1.59 -6.27
CA ALA A 380 24.94 -1.07 -5.02
C ALA A 380 23.84 -0.65 -4.01
N SER A 381 22.81 0.03 -4.50
CA SER A 381 21.67 0.43 -3.67
C SER A 381 20.82 -0.77 -3.23
N GLY A 382 20.72 -1.81 -4.06
CA GLY A 382 20.10 -3.09 -3.68
C GLY A 382 20.84 -3.83 -2.57
N ALA A 383 22.18 -3.84 -2.63
CA ALA A 383 23.03 -4.40 -1.58
C ALA A 383 22.89 -3.61 -0.26
N ALA A 384 22.85 -2.27 -0.34
CA ALA A 384 22.63 -1.41 0.83
C ALA A 384 21.25 -1.64 1.49
N MET A 385 20.20 -1.86 0.69
CA MET A 385 18.88 -2.23 1.20
C MET A 385 18.93 -3.55 1.97
N THR A 386 19.59 -4.55 1.38
CA THR A 386 19.79 -5.87 2.00
C THR A 386 20.50 -5.76 3.33
N ASP A 387 21.54 -4.92 3.41
CA ASP A 387 22.29 -4.68 4.64
C ASP A 387 21.43 -4.03 5.73
N ARG A 388 20.66 -2.99 5.40
CA ARG A 388 19.72 -2.35 6.34
C ARG A 388 18.66 -3.34 6.85
N CYS A 389 18.14 -4.21 5.99
CA CYS A 389 17.17 -5.23 6.37
C CYS A 389 17.73 -6.27 7.35
N LYS A 390 19.05 -6.43 7.51
CA LYS A 390 19.64 -7.36 8.51
C LYS A 390 19.26 -7.00 9.95
N HIS A 391 19.02 -5.71 10.19
CA HIS A 391 18.61 -5.22 11.50
C HIS A 391 17.10 -5.20 11.70
N VAL A 392 16.33 -5.80 10.80
CA VAL A 392 14.87 -5.88 10.90
C VAL A 392 14.42 -7.34 10.91
N LYS A 393 13.45 -7.67 11.77
CA LYS A 393 12.79 -8.97 11.83
C LYS A 393 11.28 -8.79 11.86
N ILE A 394 10.57 -9.45 10.96
CA ILE A 394 9.12 -9.43 10.86
C ILE A 394 8.58 -10.79 11.26
N HIS A 395 7.96 -10.84 12.43
CA HIS A 395 7.30 -12.00 13.00
C HIS A 395 5.87 -12.09 12.49
N PHE A 396 5.54 -13.13 11.76
CA PHE A 396 4.18 -13.36 11.28
C PHE A 396 3.40 -14.27 12.23
N LEU A 397 2.15 -13.92 12.54
CA LEU A 397 1.29 -14.63 13.46
C LEU A 397 -0.13 -14.78 12.89
N THR A 398 -0.76 -15.90 13.17
CA THR A 398 -2.16 -16.17 12.86
C THR A 398 -2.80 -17.08 13.91
N GLY A 399 -4.13 -17.08 14.02
CA GLY A 399 -4.89 -17.85 15.00
C GLY A 399 -5.24 -17.05 16.27
N ASP A 400 -5.30 -17.70 17.43
CA ASP A 400 -5.75 -17.05 18.68
C ASP A 400 -4.65 -16.15 19.29
N ILE A 401 -4.74 -14.83 19.03
CA ILE A 401 -3.76 -13.84 19.52
C ILE A 401 -3.60 -13.85 21.04
N LYS A 402 -4.68 -14.16 21.79
CA LYS A 402 -4.63 -14.17 23.25
C LYS A 402 -3.68 -15.25 23.74
N LYS A 403 -3.79 -16.47 23.20
CA LYS A 403 -2.90 -17.60 23.55
C LYS A 403 -1.48 -17.46 23.00
N LEU A 404 -1.34 -16.80 21.85
CA LEU A 404 -0.06 -16.68 21.16
C LEU A 404 0.82 -15.58 21.75
N LEU A 405 0.22 -14.47 22.15
CA LEU A 405 0.93 -13.24 22.48
C LEU A 405 0.47 -12.65 23.82
N LEU A 406 -0.83 -12.36 23.98
CA LEU A 406 -1.30 -11.55 25.12
C LEU A 406 -1.20 -12.25 26.48
N SER A 407 -1.39 -13.57 26.54
CA SER A 407 -1.37 -14.35 27.78
C SER A 407 0.04 -14.82 28.19
N ARG A 408 1.06 -14.60 27.37
CA ARG A 408 2.41 -15.13 27.61
C ARG A 408 3.28 -14.08 28.29
N SER A 409 3.76 -14.39 29.49
CA SER A 409 4.60 -13.50 30.30
C SER A 409 5.86 -13.02 29.58
N LYS A 410 6.43 -13.81 28.67
CA LYS A 410 7.62 -13.43 27.88
C LYS A 410 7.43 -12.18 27.01
N TYR A 411 6.18 -11.80 26.70
CA TYR A 411 5.86 -10.62 25.90
C TYR A 411 5.36 -9.45 26.76
N ALA A 412 5.32 -9.60 28.08
CA ALA A 412 4.90 -8.52 28.98
C ALA A 412 5.86 -7.33 28.86
N GLY A 413 5.31 -6.13 28.69
CA GLY A 413 6.11 -4.90 28.60
C GLY A 413 7.07 -4.82 27.40
N MET A 414 6.84 -5.59 26.33
CA MET A 414 7.78 -5.71 25.21
C MET A 414 7.53 -4.72 24.06
N PHE A 415 6.28 -4.32 23.83
CA PHE A 415 5.91 -3.51 22.67
C PHE A 415 5.92 -2.01 23.00
N SER A 416 6.77 -1.24 22.34
CA SER A 416 6.80 0.24 22.46
C SER A 416 5.77 0.95 21.58
N ALA A 417 5.22 0.26 20.58
CA ALA A 417 4.15 0.76 19.74
C ALA A 417 3.24 -0.39 19.34
N ILE A 418 1.93 -0.10 19.26
CA ILE A 418 0.90 -1.05 18.87
C ILE A 418 -0.04 -0.34 17.90
N THR A 419 -0.32 -0.97 16.76
CA THR A 419 -1.30 -0.49 15.79
C THR A 419 -2.45 -1.47 15.71
N VAL A 420 -3.69 -1.00 15.84
CA VAL A 420 -4.90 -1.83 15.78
C VAL A 420 -5.79 -1.36 14.64
N GLY A 421 -6.04 -2.23 13.67
CA GLY A 421 -6.99 -1.96 12.59
C GLY A 421 -8.44 -1.94 13.10
N HIS A 422 -9.35 -1.29 12.39
CA HIS A 422 -10.73 -1.07 12.86
C HIS A 422 -11.49 -2.38 13.14
N ARG A 423 -11.17 -3.48 12.43
CA ARG A 423 -11.74 -4.82 12.66
C ARG A 423 -11.30 -5.47 13.97
N HIS A 424 -10.17 -5.03 14.52
CA HIS A 424 -9.54 -5.58 15.71
C HIS A 424 -9.73 -4.68 16.95
N VAL A 425 -10.57 -3.65 16.88
CA VAL A 425 -10.84 -2.72 18.00
C VAL A 425 -11.30 -3.45 19.27
N HIS A 426 -11.98 -4.58 19.14
CA HIS A 426 -12.38 -5.41 20.27
C HIS A 426 -11.19 -5.91 21.13
N LEU A 427 -9.99 -6.02 20.55
CA LEU A 427 -8.78 -6.40 21.29
C LEU A 427 -8.30 -5.31 22.27
N ILE A 428 -8.79 -4.08 22.13
CA ILE A 428 -8.47 -2.97 23.04
C ILE A 428 -9.25 -3.10 24.35
N ASP A 429 -10.37 -3.83 24.34
CA ASP A 429 -11.19 -4.00 25.53
C ASP A 429 -10.39 -4.61 26.69
N LYS A 430 -10.70 -4.16 27.91
CA LYS A 430 -9.99 -4.53 29.14
C LYS A 430 -9.84 -6.05 29.32
N GLU A 431 -10.80 -6.84 28.83
CA GLU A 431 -10.84 -8.31 28.88
C GLU A 431 -9.72 -9.01 28.11
N HIS A 432 -9.20 -8.36 27.08
CA HIS A 432 -8.10 -8.87 26.25
C HIS A 432 -6.73 -8.48 26.81
N GLU A 433 -6.70 -7.51 27.73
CA GLU A 433 -5.51 -7.08 28.46
C GLU A 433 -4.31 -6.71 27.57
N LEU A 434 -4.59 -6.12 26.39
CA LEU A 434 -3.57 -5.71 25.41
C LEU A 434 -2.48 -4.80 26.01
N GLN A 435 -2.84 -3.99 27.01
CA GLN A 435 -1.92 -3.13 27.74
C GLN A 435 -0.82 -3.90 28.49
N LYS A 436 -0.99 -5.20 28.80
CA LYS A 436 0.03 -6.00 29.51
C LYS A 436 1.29 -6.21 28.68
N VAL A 437 1.15 -6.32 27.36
CA VAL A 437 2.30 -6.51 26.47
C VAL A 437 2.96 -5.19 26.09
N ALA A 438 2.31 -4.06 26.35
CA ALA A 438 2.83 -2.74 26.08
C ALA A 438 3.91 -2.33 27.08
N ALA A 439 5.08 -1.90 26.59
CA ALA A 439 6.15 -1.31 27.41
C ALA A 439 5.68 0.02 28.03
N PRO A 440 6.13 0.40 29.24
CA PRO A 440 5.78 1.70 29.82
C PRO A 440 6.06 2.86 28.85
N GLY A 441 5.07 3.71 28.62
CA GLY A 441 5.15 4.81 27.64
C GLY A 441 4.89 4.41 26.18
N ALA A 442 4.51 3.16 25.91
CA ALA A 442 4.15 2.72 24.57
C ALA A 442 2.99 3.53 23.97
N VAL A 443 2.98 3.61 22.64
CA VAL A 443 1.95 4.29 21.85
C VAL A 443 1.00 3.27 21.24
N LEU A 444 -0.29 3.39 21.53
CA LEU A 444 -1.34 2.66 20.82
C LEU A 444 -1.99 3.60 19.79
N ALA A 445 -1.92 3.21 18.51
CA ALA A 445 -2.58 3.88 17.39
C ALA A 445 -3.70 2.98 16.86
N VAL A 446 -4.90 3.55 16.69
CA VAL A 446 -6.07 2.80 16.24
C VAL A 446 -6.59 3.38 14.94
N GLU A 447 -6.87 2.50 13.99
CA GLU A 447 -7.50 2.91 12.74
C GLU A 447 -8.96 3.29 12.99
N THR A 448 -9.34 4.47 12.52
CA THR A 448 -10.71 4.99 12.63
C THR A 448 -11.53 4.67 11.39
N ALA A 449 -12.85 4.87 11.49
CA ALA A 449 -13.78 4.69 10.37
C ALA A 449 -13.82 5.89 9.41
N LYS A 450 -12.80 6.76 9.42
CA LYS A 450 -12.78 8.04 8.70
C LYS A 450 -13.11 7.93 7.21
N TYR A 451 -12.57 6.91 6.55
CA TYR A 451 -12.73 6.70 5.12
C TYR A 451 -13.86 5.75 4.76
N MET A 452 -14.73 5.40 5.72
CA MET A 452 -15.89 4.55 5.46
C MET A 452 -17.02 5.38 4.85
N LEU A 453 -17.17 5.29 3.54
CA LEU A 453 -18.18 5.99 2.75
C LEU A 453 -19.61 5.68 3.19
N GLN A 454 -19.89 4.63 3.94
CA GLN A 454 -21.26 4.35 4.42
C GLN A 454 -21.64 5.09 5.69
N LEU A 455 -20.66 5.67 6.38
CA LEU A 455 -20.89 6.31 7.66
C LEU A 455 -21.06 7.81 7.49
N THR A 456 -21.98 8.38 8.27
CA THR A 456 -22.08 9.83 8.43
C THR A 456 -20.92 10.34 9.29
N THR A 457 -20.61 11.64 9.20
CA THR A 457 -19.60 12.27 10.06
C THR A 457 -19.87 12.02 11.55
N GLN A 458 -21.13 12.12 11.97
CA GLN A 458 -21.55 11.82 13.33
C GLN A 458 -21.26 10.36 13.73
N GLN A 459 -21.51 9.40 12.83
CA GLN A 459 -21.22 7.99 13.12
C GLN A 459 -19.71 7.72 13.23
N VAL A 460 -18.89 8.40 12.42
CA VAL A 460 -17.42 8.33 12.51
C VAL A 460 -16.94 8.89 13.85
N GLU A 461 -17.48 10.03 14.28
CA GLU A 461 -17.16 10.64 15.57
C GLU A 461 -17.57 9.75 16.75
N LEU A 462 -18.80 9.23 16.75
CA LEU A 462 -19.28 8.28 17.76
C LEU A 462 -18.42 7.01 17.81
N PHE A 463 -17.96 6.51 16.65
CA PHE A 463 -17.04 5.39 16.61
C PHE A 463 -15.70 5.73 17.26
N ALA A 464 -15.12 6.89 16.95
CA ALA A 464 -13.87 7.33 17.56
C ALA A 464 -13.99 7.53 19.07
N GLU A 465 -15.11 8.10 19.54
CA GLU A 465 -15.42 8.24 20.98
C GLU A 465 -15.55 6.88 21.67
N ALA A 466 -16.25 5.93 21.05
CA ALA A 466 -16.39 4.57 21.57
C ALA A 466 -15.03 3.87 21.68
N VAL A 467 -14.18 3.98 20.66
CA VAL A 467 -12.81 3.44 20.66
C VAL A 467 -11.97 4.08 21.77
N ALA A 468 -12.04 5.41 21.92
CA ALA A 468 -11.35 6.13 22.98
C ALA A 468 -11.83 5.69 24.37
N GLY A 469 -13.14 5.51 24.56
CA GLY A 469 -13.71 5.00 25.81
C GLY A 469 -13.21 3.59 26.16
N LYS A 470 -13.13 2.69 25.16
CA LYS A 470 -12.56 1.35 25.34
C LYS A 470 -11.10 1.41 25.79
N ALA A 471 -10.29 2.24 25.12
CA ALA A 471 -8.88 2.41 25.45
C ALA A 471 -8.69 2.98 26.87
N ILE A 472 -9.44 4.01 27.25
CA ILE A 472 -9.40 4.61 28.59
C ILE A 472 -9.78 3.57 29.66
N ASN A 473 -10.84 2.80 29.43
CA ASN A 473 -11.28 1.74 30.34
C ASN A 473 -10.23 0.62 30.50
N ALA A 474 -9.42 0.36 29.47
CA ALA A 474 -8.30 -0.57 29.51
C ALA A 474 -7.02 0.03 30.14
N GLY A 475 -7.03 1.30 30.55
CA GLY A 475 -5.93 1.97 31.26
C GLY A 475 -5.01 2.80 30.37
N TRP A 476 -5.39 3.03 29.11
CA TRP A 476 -4.64 3.90 28.20
C TRP A 476 -4.98 5.38 28.42
N GLN A 477 -4.03 6.27 28.10
CA GLN A 477 -4.22 7.72 28.25
C GLN A 477 -4.22 8.43 26.91
N SER A 478 -5.22 9.27 26.63
CA SER A 478 -5.27 10.05 25.40
C SER A 478 -4.09 11.02 25.27
N LEU A 479 -3.49 11.10 24.09
CA LEU A 479 -2.47 12.08 23.72
C LEU A 479 -3.12 13.42 23.36
N SER A 480 -2.50 14.52 23.80
CA SER A 480 -2.90 15.87 23.38
C SER A 480 -2.81 16.02 21.85
N LYS A 481 -3.77 16.71 21.23
CA LYS A 481 -3.86 16.92 19.77
C LYS A 481 -2.55 17.40 19.13
N ASP A 482 -1.75 18.20 19.82
CA ASP A 482 -0.46 18.72 19.31
C ASP A 482 0.64 17.66 19.22
N VAL A 483 0.61 16.69 20.12
CA VAL A 483 1.51 15.54 20.10
C VAL A 483 1.06 14.56 19.02
N SER A 484 -0.24 14.36 18.86
CA SER A 484 -0.85 13.55 17.80
C SER A 484 -0.45 14.01 16.40
N LYS A 485 -0.49 15.33 16.15
CA LYS A 485 -0.07 15.93 14.87
C LYS A 485 1.40 15.64 14.53
N ARG A 486 2.27 15.51 15.53
CA ARG A 486 3.70 15.19 15.34
C ARG A 486 3.97 13.72 14.99
N PHE A 487 3.05 12.81 15.32
CA PHE A 487 3.19 11.38 15.01
C PHE A 487 2.76 11.02 13.58
N PHE A 488 1.84 11.78 12.98
CA PHE A 488 1.23 11.45 11.68
C PHE A 488 1.53 12.44 10.54
N GLN A 489 2.32 13.49 10.78
CA GLN A 489 2.76 14.35 9.68
C GLN A 489 3.94 13.69 8.95
N PRO A 490 3.93 13.66 7.59
CA PRO A 490 5.14 13.33 6.84
C PRO A 490 6.24 14.32 7.24
N SER A 491 7.47 13.82 7.37
CA SER A 491 8.61 14.66 7.69
C SER A 491 8.69 15.85 6.72
N LYS A 492 8.57 17.08 7.23
CA LYS A 492 9.00 18.24 6.46
C LYS A 492 10.48 18.05 6.10
N PRO A 493 10.92 18.30 4.85
CA PRO A 493 12.33 18.47 4.58
C PRO A 493 12.81 19.64 5.43
N MET A 494 13.80 19.38 6.27
CA MET A 494 14.36 20.40 7.14
C MET A 494 15.13 21.36 6.25
N GLN A 495 14.51 22.47 5.85
CA GLN A 495 15.29 23.64 5.47
C GLN A 495 16.22 23.92 6.64
N ALA A 496 17.52 23.86 6.38
CA ALA A 496 18.53 24.26 7.34
C ALA A 496 18.25 25.74 7.67
N GLU A 497 17.51 26.00 8.76
CA GLU A 497 17.53 27.31 9.41
C GLU A 497 18.93 27.47 9.98
N MET A 498 19.80 27.99 9.14
CA MET A 498 21.08 28.56 9.50
C MET A 498 20.78 29.79 10.36
N ARG A 499 20.51 29.58 11.66
CA ARG A 499 20.46 30.68 12.62
C ARG A 499 21.89 31.12 12.91
N LEU A 500 22.34 32.05 12.09
CA LEU A 500 23.43 32.95 12.40
C LEU A 500 23.16 33.56 13.78
N CYS A 501 24.12 33.34 14.68
CA CYS A 501 24.24 34.08 15.92
C CYS A 501 24.43 35.57 15.55
N GLY A 502 23.57 36.46 16.06
CA GLY A 502 23.72 37.88 15.71
C GLY A 502 22.65 38.81 16.25
N VAL A 503 22.93 39.33 17.46
CA VAL A 503 22.59 40.68 17.96
C VAL A 503 21.15 40.95 18.40
N SER A 504 21.09 41.25 19.69
CA SER A 504 20.00 41.78 20.50
C SER A 504 19.56 43.18 20.07
N THR A 505 18.25 43.42 19.99
CA THR A 505 17.64 44.70 20.39
C THR A 505 16.34 44.45 21.13
N LYS A 506 16.30 44.86 22.40
CA LYS A 506 15.12 45.00 23.26
C LYS A 506 14.14 46.00 22.65
N THR A 507 12.83 45.78 22.79
CA THR A 507 11.88 46.62 23.57
C THR A 507 10.42 46.17 23.35
N LEU A 508 9.69 46.05 24.48
CA LEU A 508 8.31 46.54 24.80
C LEU A 508 7.19 46.29 23.73
N ASP A 509 5.96 45.87 24.01
CA ASP A 509 5.18 46.09 25.23
C ASP A 509 3.82 45.35 25.20
N THR A 510 3.29 45.14 26.41
CA THR A 510 1.89 45.12 26.87
C THR A 510 0.83 44.08 26.44
N ALA A 511 0.17 43.59 27.50
CA ALA A 511 -0.95 42.67 27.58
C ALA A 511 -2.32 43.30 27.28
N VAL A 512 -3.30 42.47 26.91
CA VAL A 512 -4.71 42.66 27.28
C VAL A 512 -5.34 41.32 27.67
N THR A 513 -5.92 41.33 28.86
CA THR A 513 -6.65 40.27 29.56
C THR A 513 -8.15 40.57 29.49
N ALA A 514 -9.02 39.56 29.36
CA ALA A 514 -10.42 39.50 29.86
C ALA A 514 -11.10 38.23 29.30
N THR A 515 -11.38 37.18 30.10
CA THR A 515 -12.63 36.94 30.89
C THR A 515 -13.90 36.92 30.05
N ALA A 516 -14.92 36.08 30.21
CA ALA A 516 -15.25 34.87 30.97
C ALA A 516 -16.71 34.57 30.54
N SER A 517 -17.18 33.32 30.61
CA SER A 517 -18.46 32.93 31.24
C SER A 517 -19.09 31.67 30.65
N SER A 518 -19.29 30.74 31.58
CA SER A 518 -20.15 29.57 31.61
C SER A 518 -21.62 29.82 31.25
N PHE A 519 -22.25 28.84 30.60
CA PHE A 519 -23.63 28.43 30.89
C PHE A 519 -23.71 26.90 30.78
N GLY A 520 -24.12 26.27 31.89
CA GLY A 520 -24.48 24.86 31.93
C GLY A 520 -25.97 24.68 31.73
N LEU A 521 -26.37 23.56 31.13
CA LEU A 521 -27.68 22.96 31.31
C LEU A 521 -27.53 21.44 31.34
N SER A 522 -28.16 20.87 32.36
CA SER A 522 -28.21 19.46 32.73
C SER A 522 -29.36 18.73 32.05
N GLY A 523 -29.15 17.43 31.78
CA GLY A 523 -30.19 16.40 31.88
C GLY A 523 -30.82 15.93 30.58
N CYS A 524 -30.50 14.69 30.16
CA CYS A 524 -31.52 13.67 29.88
C CYS A 524 -30.86 12.29 29.68
N SER A 525 -31.52 11.30 30.26
CA SER A 525 -31.14 9.90 30.44
C SER A 525 -31.44 9.01 29.23
N ALA A 526 -30.64 7.95 29.11
CA ALA A 526 -30.97 6.61 28.63
C ALA A 526 -31.66 6.44 27.26
N VAL A 527 -30.89 5.99 26.26
CA VAL A 527 -31.40 5.04 25.24
C VAL A 527 -30.31 4.01 24.97
N SER A 528 -30.58 2.77 25.38
CA SER A 528 -29.82 1.58 25.01
C SER A 528 -30.41 0.95 23.74
N SER A 529 -29.56 0.18 23.06
CA SER A 529 -29.88 -0.91 22.14
C SER A 529 -29.84 -0.65 20.62
N ALA A 530 -29.28 -1.67 19.95
CA ALA A 530 -29.38 -2.06 18.54
C ALA A 530 -28.46 -1.38 17.51
N PHE A 531 -27.23 -1.88 17.38
CA PHE A 531 -26.48 -1.86 16.11
C PHE A 531 -26.68 -3.22 15.39
N PRO A 532 -27.16 -3.25 14.13
CA PRO A 532 -27.19 -4.48 13.34
C PRO A 532 -25.80 -4.78 12.76
N SER A 533 -25.35 -6.03 12.93
CA SER A 533 -24.10 -6.55 12.37
C SER A 533 -24.18 -6.61 10.85
N VAL A 534 -23.44 -5.75 10.15
CA VAL A 534 -23.20 -5.89 8.71
C VAL A 534 -21.78 -6.38 8.52
N SER A 535 -21.65 -7.66 8.21
CA SER A 535 -20.39 -8.31 7.87
C SER A 535 -20.01 -7.94 6.43
N SER A 536 -19.04 -7.02 6.28
CA SER A 536 -18.29 -6.82 5.04
C SER A 536 -16.80 -6.85 5.35
N ALA A 537 -16.08 -7.77 4.70
CA ALA A 537 -14.67 -7.96 4.91
C ALA A 537 -13.89 -6.78 4.33
N PHE A 538 -13.27 -6.00 5.22
CA PHE A 538 -12.19 -5.09 4.90
C PHE A 538 -10.86 -5.82 5.09
N THR A 539 -9.98 -5.63 4.11
CA THR A 539 -8.53 -5.76 4.26
C THR A 539 -7.98 -4.34 4.34
N CYS A 540 -7.75 -3.87 5.57
CA CYS A 540 -6.90 -2.72 5.84
C CYS A 540 -5.72 -3.21 6.66
N THR A 541 -4.53 -2.87 6.21
CA THR A 541 -3.26 -3.47 6.62
C THR A 541 -2.82 -2.89 7.97
N ALA A 542 -2.69 -3.73 9.00
CA ALA A 542 -1.99 -3.37 10.23
C ALA A 542 -0.48 -3.54 10.02
N SER A 543 0.31 -2.49 10.28
CA SER A 543 1.77 -2.55 10.34
C SER A 543 2.23 -1.91 11.65
N VAL A 544 2.81 -2.72 12.53
CA VAL A 544 3.38 -2.27 13.81
C VAL A 544 4.73 -1.60 13.53
N VAL A 545 4.82 -0.28 13.63
CA VAL A 545 6.07 0.49 13.44
C VAL A 545 6.51 1.10 14.78
N ASN A 546 7.77 0.87 15.17
CA ASN A 546 8.36 1.38 16.41
C ASN A 546 9.13 2.70 16.16
N LEU A 547 8.82 3.75 16.94
CA LEU A 547 9.69 4.91 17.19
C LEU A 547 10.15 4.89 18.65
N SER A 548 11.46 5.02 18.87
CA SER A 548 12.07 5.11 20.22
C SER A 548 12.34 6.57 20.63
N LEU A 549 12.07 6.90 21.90
CA LEU A 549 12.58 8.10 22.58
C LEU A 549 13.29 7.68 23.88
N LEU A 550 14.46 8.27 24.11
CA LEU A 550 15.47 7.94 25.12
C LEU A 550 15.06 8.24 26.58
N PRO A 551 15.73 7.59 27.55
CA PRO A 551 16.02 8.15 28.87
C PRO A 551 17.51 8.49 29.05
N GLY A 552 17.83 9.66 29.63
CA GLY A 552 19.06 9.87 30.40
C GLY A 552 19.97 11.03 29.96
N ALA A 553 19.89 12.16 30.66
CA ALA A 553 21.00 13.09 30.85
C ALA A 553 21.20 13.29 32.38
N ARG A 554 22.44 13.18 32.86
CA ARG A 554 22.86 13.39 34.26
C ARG A 554 23.57 14.75 34.40
N LEU A 555 23.56 15.25 35.66
CA LEU A 555 24.25 16.41 36.29
C LEU A 555 23.41 17.71 36.33
N ARG A 556 23.16 18.40 37.46
CA ARG A 556 23.68 18.41 38.85
C ARG A 556 22.55 18.69 39.88
N PHE A 557 22.85 18.35 41.13
CA PHE A 557 22.09 18.52 42.38
C PHE A 557 21.41 19.89 42.58
N LEU A 558 20.15 19.86 43.05
CA LEU A 558 19.66 20.52 44.26
C LEU A 558 18.37 19.80 44.72
N ALA A 559 18.20 19.69 46.03
CA ALA A 559 17.42 18.67 46.75
C ALA A 559 15.89 18.70 46.54
N GLY A 560 15.26 17.51 46.66
CA GLY A 560 13.87 17.37 47.09
C GLY A 560 13.00 16.39 46.29
N GLY A 561 12.74 15.21 46.85
CA GLY A 561 11.50 14.45 46.63
C GLY A 561 11.44 13.46 45.45
N TRP A 562 11.54 12.17 45.77
CA TRP A 562 11.31 11.03 44.87
C TRP A 562 9.80 10.75 44.71
N LEU A 563 9.29 10.59 43.48
CA LEU A 563 8.01 9.91 43.19
C LEU A 563 8.14 9.09 41.89
N PRO A 564 7.78 7.79 41.87
CA PRO A 564 7.86 6.95 40.69
C PRO A 564 6.55 6.97 39.88
N GLY A 565 6.60 7.16 38.56
CA GLY A 565 5.42 7.04 37.72
C GLY A 565 5.66 7.31 36.23
N ALA A 566 6.05 6.30 35.46
CA ALA A 566 6.05 6.35 33.99
C ALA A 566 4.79 5.62 33.46
N ARG A 567 3.94 6.33 32.71
CA ARG A 567 2.57 5.91 32.31
C ARG A 567 2.44 5.73 30.77
N LEU A 568 1.59 4.77 30.35
CA LEU A 568 1.26 4.39 28.96
C LEU A 568 0.37 5.45 28.25
N ARG A 569 0.50 5.64 26.92
CA ARG A 569 -0.21 6.68 26.13
C ARG A 569 -0.88 6.14 24.86
N PHE A 570 -1.95 6.78 24.38
CA PHE A 570 -2.88 6.31 23.34
C PHE A 570 -3.36 7.44 22.42
N LEU A 571 -3.65 7.10 21.16
CA LEU A 571 -4.31 7.98 20.19
C LEU A 571 -5.50 7.27 19.51
N ALA A 572 -6.67 7.91 19.53
CA ALA A 572 -7.81 7.61 18.68
C ALA A 572 -7.81 8.49 17.43
#